data_AF-W9YJS7-F1
#
_entry.id   AF-W9YJS7-F1
#
_cell.length_a   1.000
_cell.length_b   1.000
_cell.length_c   1.000
_cell.angle_alpha   90.00
_cell.angle_beta   90.00
_cell.angle_gamma   90.00
#
_symmetry.space_group_name_H-M   'P 1'
#
loop_
_entity.id
_entity.type
_entity.pdbx_description
1 polymer ?
#
loop_
_entity_poly.entity_id
_entity_poly.type
_entity_poly.pdbx_seq_one_letter_code
_entity_poly.pdbx_strand_id
1 'polypeptide(L)'
;MVTTSGFSNAPVSRFLILGCICTSILSSVLGIKHLLPIKPWPHLWPYLQFSRLLTFQTAYTSSTELLFSVALLYQFRVLERLWGSRKYASFIVVSFWLHVLLVPALSLVLKTATLGVYNYVPSGLTAVVFAALSVWGDEIPRLYRYKIVTGTGTTSTSAGSDATQAHQVPGIVLSDKSTTYVLAAQLALSQFPYQLMPAAVGWVVGSAWMGELLPGKLNRWRVPSWMVGETSKRKQRGQYEGLRRRLEEEGSSADGMRNVSDNVHAGQDDGRRGFGRQIMGYFTGS
;
A
#
# COMPACT_ATOMS: atom_id res chain seq x y z
N MET A 1 -1.01 -8.42 -21.09
CA MET A 1 -0.83 -7.38 -20.05
C MET A 1 0.49 -7.64 -19.35
N VAL A 2 1.46 -6.75 -19.49
CA VAL A 2 2.74 -6.86 -18.77
C VAL A 2 2.46 -6.69 -17.29
N THR A 3 2.58 -7.76 -16.51
CA THR A 3 2.40 -7.71 -15.06
C THR A 3 3.56 -6.89 -14.49
N THR A 4 3.27 -5.64 -14.12
CA THR A 4 4.25 -4.80 -13.42
C THR A 4 4.65 -5.52 -12.13
N SER A 5 5.95 -5.73 -11.93
CA SER A 5 6.52 -6.43 -10.77
C SER A 5 5.87 -5.98 -9.45
N GLY A 6 5.67 -6.93 -8.53
CA GLY A 6 4.85 -6.76 -7.32
C GLY A 6 5.18 -5.54 -6.45
N PHE A 7 6.45 -5.10 -6.45
CA PHE A 7 6.94 -3.92 -5.72
C PHE A 7 7.45 -2.78 -6.61
N SER A 8 7.25 -2.88 -7.93
CA SER A 8 7.63 -1.78 -8.83
C SER A 8 6.79 -0.54 -8.50
N ASN A 9 7.47 0.61 -8.41
CA ASN A 9 6.92 1.91 -8.02
C ASN A 9 6.26 1.99 -6.62
N ALA A 10 6.66 1.12 -5.68
CA ALA A 10 6.18 1.15 -4.29
C ALA A 10 7.31 0.96 -3.25
N PRO A 11 8.31 1.86 -3.20
CA PRO A 11 9.42 1.74 -2.25
C PRO A 11 8.98 1.81 -0.78
N VAL A 12 7.99 2.65 -0.44
CA VAL A 12 7.59 2.88 0.95
C VAL A 12 6.90 1.66 1.53
N SER A 13 5.95 1.05 0.79
CA SER A 13 5.32 -0.20 1.21
C SER A 13 6.35 -1.33 1.35
N ARG A 14 7.35 -1.41 0.47
CA ARG A 14 8.44 -2.38 0.57
C ARG A 14 9.24 -2.20 1.86
N PHE A 15 9.67 -0.97 2.17
CA PHE A 15 10.41 -0.69 3.40
C PHE A 15 9.57 -0.96 4.65
N LEU A 16 8.28 -0.63 4.62
CA LEU A 16 7.38 -0.86 5.75
C LEU A 16 7.19 -2.36 6.01
N ILE A 17 6.94 -3.16 4.97
CA ILE A 17 6.77 -4.61 5.10
C ILE A 17 8.07 -5.26 5.59
N LEU A 18 9.21 -4.95 4.96
CA LEU A 18 10.50 -5.49 5.39
C LEU A 18 10.86 -5.03 6.80
N GLY A 19 10.62 -3.76 7.13
CA GLY A 19 10.83 -3.21 8.45
C GLY A 19 10.04 -3.96 9.51
N CYS A 20 8.75 -4.19 9.27
CA CYS A 20 7.87 -4.94 10.17
C CYS A 20 8.31 -6.40 10.39
N ILE A 21 8.76 -7.07 9.33
CA ILE A 21 9.27 -8.44 9.41
C ILE A 21 10.58 -8.44 10.20
N CYS A 22 11.52 -7.56 9.86
CA CYS A 22 12.81 -7.43 10.53
C CYS A 22 12.66 -7.11 12.01
N THR A 23 11.80 -6.15 12.40
CA THR A 23 11.56 -5.79 13.80
C THR A 23 10.92 -6.93 14.59
N SER A 24 10.01 -7.70 13.97
CA SER A 24 9.41 -8.88 14.62
C SER A 24 10.44 -10.00 14.82
N ILE A 25 11.27 -10.28 13.82
CA ILE A 25 12.36 -11.27 13.93
C ILE A 25 13.36 -10.82 15.00
N LEU A 26 13.77 -9.55 14.96
CA LEU A 26 14.72 -8.99 15.92
C LEU A 26 14.18 -9.07 17.35
N SER A 27 12.93 -8.68 17.57
CA SER A 27 12.25 -8.85 18.86
C SER A 27 12.24 -10.31 19.33
N SER A 28 12.06 -11.26 18.41
CA SER A 28 12.09 -12.68 18.71
C SER A 28 13.48 -13.18 19.09
N VAL A 29 14.53 -12.75 18.39
CA VAL A 29 15.92 -13.13 18.66
C VAL A 29 16.41 -12.56 19.99
N LEU A 30 16.06 -11.32 20.31
CA LEU A 30 16.43 -10.69 21.59
C LEU A 30 15.60 -11.17 22.79
N GLY A 31 14.56 -11.99 22.59
CA GLY A 31 13.70 -12.46 23.69
C GLY A 31 12.86 -11.37 24.37
N ILE A 32 12.75 -10.18 23.76
CA ILE A 32 12.08 -8.98 24.33
C ILE A 32 10.55 -9.08 24.24
N LYS A 33 10.00 -10.16 23.66
CA LYS A 33 8.55 -10.38 23.45
C LYS A 33 7.69 -10.10 24.70
N HIS A 34 8.21 -10.39 25.88
CA HIS A 34 7.51 -10.22 27.15
C HIS A 34 7.49 -8.76 27.68
N LEU A 35 8.36 -7.88 27.17
CA LEU A 35 8.38 -6.45 27.54
C LEU A 35 7.49 -5.58 26.64
N LEU A 36 7.04 -6.11 25.50
CA LEU A 36 6.32 -5.32 24.49
C LEU A 36 4.86 -4.98 24.84
N PRO A 37 4.08 -5.85 25.51
CA PRO A 37 2.71 -5.51 25.89
C PRO A 37 2.71 -4.39 26.95
N ILE A 38 1.95 -3.34 26.70
CA ILE A 38 1.81 -2.24 27.65
C ILE A 38 0.73 -2.60 28.66
N LYS A 39 1.12 -2.58 29.95
CA LYS A 39 0.19 -2.55 31.08
C LYS A 39 0.12 -1.10 31.59
N PRO A 40 -1.01 -0.39 31.43
CA PRO A 40 -1.18 0.98 31.90
C PRO A 40 -0.81 1.22 33.37
N TRP A 41 -1.02 0.23 34.25
CA TRP A 41 -0.57 0.21 35.64
C TRP A 41 0.31 -1.03 35.82
N PRO A 42 1.63 -0.94 36.11
CA PRO A 42 2.45 0.12 36.73
C PRO A 42 3.43 0.85 35.79
N HIS A 43 3.38 0.65 34.47
CA HIS A 43 4.41 1.16 33.54
C HIS A 43 4.28 2.64 33.16
N LEU A 44 3.06 3.17 32.99
CA LEU A 44 2.87 4.59 32.66
C LEU A 44 2.95 5.50 33.90
N TRP A 45 2.60 4.97 35.07
CA TRP A 45 2.57 5.67 36.36
C TRP A 45 3.02 4.66 37.43
N PRO A 46 4.16 4.80 38.14
CA PRO A 46 5.02 5.99 38.37
C PRO A 46 6.31 6.08 37.52
N TYR A 47 6.67 5.07 36.71
CA TYR A 47 8.02 4.96 36.14
C TYR A 47 8.29 5.75 34.84
N LEU A 48 7.28 6.39 34.23
CA LEU A 48 7.38 7.18 32.98
C LEU A 48 8.35 6.60 31.92
N GLN A 49 8.26 5.30 31.65
CA GLN A 49 9.12 4.65 30.65
C GLN A 49 8.65 4.96 29.22
N PHE A 50 8.92 6.19 28.74
CA PHE A 50 8.56 6.65 27.40
C PHE A 50 9.19 5.81 26.28
N SER A 51 10.34 5.16 26.53
CA SER A 51 10.96 4.25 25.57
C SER A 51 10.05 3.06 25.22
N ARG A 52 9.22 2.59 26.16
CA ARG A 52 8.23 1.53 25.90
C ARG A 52 7.08 1.99 25.01
N LEU A 53 6.73 3.29 25.05
CA LEU A 53 5.76 3.87 24.13
C LEU A 53 6.26 3.90 22.68
N LEU A 54 7.57 3.88 22.46
CA LEU A 54 8.11 3.78 21.10
C LEU A 54 8.20 2.31 20.65
N THR A 55 8.64 1.41 21.53
CA THR A 55 8.93 0.02 21.15
C THR A 55 7.68 -0.83 20.93
N PHE A 56 6.56 -0.57 21.61
CA PHE A 56 5.32 -1.37 21.51
C PHE A 56 4.70 -1.44 20.11
N GLN A 57 5.01 -0.47 19.25
CA GLN A 57 4.39 -0.36 17.94
C GLN A 57 5.16 -1.17 16.91
N THR A 58 6.48 -1.14 17.02
CA THR A 58 7.38 -1.62 15.97
C THR A 58 7.38 -3.14 15.80
N ALA A 59 6.95 -3.92 16.79
CA ALA A 59 7.06 -5.38 16.75
C ALA A 59 5.72 -6.09 17.05
N TYR A 60 5.42 -7.12 16.25
CA TYR A 60 4.37 -8.08 16.54
C TYR A 60 4.89 -9.18 17.46
N THR A 61 4.11 -9.53 18.48
CA THR A 61 4.40 -10.63 19.40
C THR A 61 3.94 -11.99 18.86
N SER A 62 2.89 -12.00 18.04
CA SER A 62 2.32 -13.20 17.43
C SER A 62 2.65 -13.31 15.94
N SER A 63 3.01 -14.51 15.49
CA SER A 63 3.30 -14.79 14.08
C SER A 63 2.06 -14.67 13.19
N THR A 64 0.87 -14.98 13.71
CA THR A 64 -0.39 -14.89 12.94
C THR A 64 -0.76 -13.44 12.65
N GLU A 65 -0.64 -12.57 13.65
CA GLU A 65 -0.85 -11.12 13.49
C GLU A 65 0.13 -10.50 12.51
N LEU A 66 1.41 -10.90 12.58
CA LEU A 66 2.42 -10.48 11.63
C LEU A 66 2.02 -10.86 10.19
N LEU A 67 1.60 -12.11 9.99
CA LEU A 67 1.20 -12.61 8.67
C LEU A 67 0.03 -11.80 8.10
N PHE A 68 -1.06 -11.65 8.86
CA PHE A 68 -2.23 -10.90 8.39
C PHE A 68 -1.94 -9.42 8.17
N SER A 69 -1.13 -8.81 9.04
CA SER A 69 -0.68 -7.44 8.89
C SER A 69 0.11 -7.25 7.58
N VAL A 70 1.13 -8.10 7.34
CA VAL A 70 1.94 -8.04 6.12
C VAL A 70 1.10 -8.28 4.87
N ALA A 71 0.15 -9.22 4.91
CA ALA A 71 -0.76 -9.49 3.81
C ALA A 71 -1.64 -8.28 3.47
N LEU A 72 -2.17 -7.58 4.48
CA LEU A 72 -2.94 -6.35 4.29
C LEU A 72 -2.08 -5.19 3.77
N LEU A 73 -0.89 -4.99 4.35
CA LEU A 73 0.06 -3.97 3.89
C LEU A 73 0.48 -4.18 2.43
N TYR A 74 0.60 -5.45 2.00
CA TYR A 74 0.86 -5.78 0.60
C TYR A 74 -0.31 -5.38 -0.31
N GLN A 75 -1.56 -5.55 0.13
CA GLN A 75 -2.74 -5.09 -0.62
C GLN A 75 -2.80 -3.56 -0.70
N PHE A 76 -2.37 -2.85 0.36
CA PHE A 76 -2.38 -1.39 0.42
C PHE A 76 -1.30 -0.70 -0.41
N ARG A 77 -0.37 -1.44 -1.05
CA ARG A 77 0.58 -0.88 -2.03
C ARG A 77 -0.10 -0.06 -3.14
N VAL A 78 -1.37 -0.35 -3.42
CA VAL A 78 -2.16 0.39 -4.40
C VAL A 78 -2.31 1.86 -3.99
N LEU A 79 -2.39 2.19 -2.70
CA LEU A 79 -2.46 3.57 -2.21
C LEU A 79 -1.18 4.33 -2.53
N GLU A 80 -0.01 3.70 -2.38
CA GLU A 80 1.26 4.33 -2.72
C GLU A 80 1.32 4.69 -4.20
N ARG A 81 0.76 3.84 -5.07
CA ARG A 81 0.72 4.08 -6.51
C ARG A 81 -0.27 5.18 -6.92
N LEU A 82 -1.40 5.30 -6.20
CA LEU A 82 -2.40 6.33 -6.48
C LEU A 82 -1.96 7.71 -5.98
N TRP A 83 -1.37 7.79 -4.79
CA TRP A 83 -1.01 9.06 -4.14
C TRP A 83 0.43 9.50 -4.37
N GLY A 84 1.28 8.59 -4.81
CA GLY A 84 2.73 8.75 -4.83
C GLY A 84 3.37 8.49 -3.46
N SER A 85 4.62 8.04 -3.50
CA SER A 85 5.41 7.63 -2.31
C SER A 85 5.51 8.72 -1.24
N ARG A 86 5.61 10.00 -1.64
CA ARG A 86 5.77 11.11 -0.67
C ARG A 86 4.52 11.36 0.18
N LYS A 87 3.32 11.35 -0.41
CA LYS A 87 2.05 11.56 0.32
C LYS A 87 1.72 10.34 1.18
N TYR A 88 1.97 9.15 0.65
CA TYR A 88 1.79 7.90 1.38
C TYR A 88 2.74 7.79 2.58
N ALA A 89 4.01 8.16 2.43
CA ALA A 89 4.97 8.19 3.54
C ALA A 89 4.55 9.17 4.65
N SER A 90 4.10 10.38 4.29
CA SER A 90 3.58 11.33 5.31
C SER A 90 2.37 10.78 6.04
N PHE A 91 1.45 10.13 5.33
CA PHE A 91 0.28 9.50 5.94
C PHE A 91 0.68 8.43 6.97
N ILE A 92 1.62 7.55 6.62
CA ILE A 92 2.10 6.51 7.55
C ILE A 92 2.78 7.12 8.75
N VAL A 93 3.68 8.10 8.56
CA VAL A 93 4.42 8.72 9.66
C VAL A 93 3.47 9.44 10.61
N VAL A 94 2.53 10.22 10.09
CA VAL A 94 1.52 10.90 10.92
C VAL A 94 0.64 9.88 11.63
N SER A 95 0.16 8.85 10.94
CA SER A 95 -0.65 7.78 11.56
C SER A 95 0.11 7.04 12.66
N PHE A 96 1.41 6.79 12.46
CA PHE A 96 2.28 6.19 13.47
C PHE A 96 2.38 7.10 14.70
N TRP A 97 2.70 8.38 14.55
CA TRP A 97 2.79 9.31 15.68
C TRP A 97 1.44 9.51 16.38
N LEU A 98 0.34 9.59 15.64
CA LEU A 98 -0.99 9.65 16.23
C LEU A 98 -1.28 8.37 17.02
N HIS A 99 -0.89 7.20 16.54
CA HIS A 99 -1.05 5.95 17.27
C HIS A 99 -0.23 5.90 18.56
N VAL A 100 1.03 6.40 18.54
CA VAL A 100 1.87 6.56 19.75
C VAL A 100 1.12 7.30 20.85
N LEU A 101 0.35 8.33 20.47
CA LEU A 101 -0.33 9.20 21.41
C LEU A 101 -1.72 8.69 21.78
N LEU A 102 -2.50 8.22 20.80
CA LEU A 102 -3.92 7.91 20.99
C LEU A 102 -4.16 6.63 21.78
N VAL A 103 -3.35 5.58 21.56
CA VAL A 103 -3.54 4.29 22.25
C VAL A 103 -3.30 4.36 23.77
N PRO A 104 -2.19 4.94 24.28
CA PRO A 104 -2.03 5.10 25.72
C PRO A 104 -3.05 6.08 26.32
N ALA A 105 -3.42 7.14 25.60
CA ALA A 105 -4.43 8.08 26.05
C ALA A 105 -5.81 7.40 26.19
N LEU A 106 -6.23 6.65 25.17
CA LEU A 106 -7.49 5.89 25.22
C LEU A 106 -7.46 4.83 26.32
N SER A 107 -6.32 4.17 26.51
CA SER A 107 -6.17 3.18 27.58
C SER A 107 -6.28 3.82 28.98
N LEU A 108 -5.78 5.03 29.17
CA LEU A 108 -5.96 5.80 30.41
C LEU A 108 -7.43 6.19 30.62
N VAL A 109 -8.10 6.70 29.57
CA VAL A 109 -9.52 7.07 29.62
C VAL A 109 -10.41 5.86 29.93
N LEU A 110 -10.20 4.72 29.27
CA LEU A 110 -10.96 3.50 29.58
C LEU A 110 -10.65 2.96 30.96
N LYS A 111 -9.43 3.10 31.46
CA LYS A 111 -9.13 2.73 32.85
C LYS A 111 -9.95 3.59 33.82
N THR A 112 -10.04 4.90 33.58
CA THR A 112 -10.86 5.81 34.42
C THR A 112 -12.35 5.55 34.29
N ALA A 113 -12.82 5.14 33.11
CA ALA A 113 -14.24 4.87 32.84
C ALA A 113 -14.69 3.46 33.28
N THR A 114 -13.81 2.47 33.22
CA THR A 114 -14.13 1.04 33.44
C THR A 114 -13.50 0.49 34.72
N LEU A 115 -13.19 1.36 35.69
CA LEU A 115 -12.77 0.98 37.06
C LEU A 115 -11.70 -0.14 37.12
N GLY A 116 -10.75 -0.14 36.16
CA GLY A 116 -9.58 -1.03 36.19
C GLY A 116 -9.70 -2.43 35.57
N VAL A 117 -10.80 -2.77 34.87
CA VAL A 117 -10.95 -4.11 34.26
C VAL A 117 -10.03 -4.32 33.04
N TYR A 118 -9.72 -3.26 32.28
CA TYR A 118 -8.85 -3.34 31.10
C TYR A 118 -7.45 -2.80 31.40
N ASN A 119 -6.46 -3.69 31.51
CA ASN A 119 -5.05 -3.34 31.79
C ASN A 119 -4.06 -4.01 30.83
N TYR A 120 -4.50 -4.42 29.64
CA TYR A 120 -3.64 -5.06 28.65
C TYR A 120 -3.85 -4.44 27.27
N VAL A 121 -2.76 -3.90 26.71
CA VAL A 121 -2.72 -3.41 25.33
C VAL A 121 -1.77 -4.29 24.53
N PRO A 122 -2.25 -4.91 23.44
CA PRO A 122 -1.43 -5.76 22.59
C PRO A 122 -0.42 -4.91 21.82
N SER A 123 0.77 -5.50 21.60
CA SER A 123 1.86 -4.89 20.83
C SER A 123 1.64 -5.11 19.34
N GLY A 124 1.80 -4.05 18.53
CA GLY A 124 1.80 -4.21 17.07
C GLY A 124 1.44 -2.95 16.30
N LEU A 125 1.71 -3.02 14.99
CA LEU A 125 1.39 -1.97 14.01
C LEU A 125 -0.10 -2.01 13.57
N THR A 126 -0.97 -2.72 14.30
CA THR A 126 -2.35 -3.01 13.87
C THR A 126 -3.17 -1.75 13.60
N ALA A 127 -3.07 -0.73 14.43
CA ALA A 127 -3.80 0.51 14.16
C ALA A 127 -3.34 1.22 12.89
N VAL A 128 -2.05 1.16 12.54
CA VAL A 128 -1.55 1.73 11.29
C VAL A 128 -2.13 0.97 10.09
N VAL A 129 -2.23 -0.36 10.20
CA VAL A 129 -2.88 -1.21 9.18
C VAL A 129 -4.36 -0.86 9.06
N PHE A 130 -5.08 -0.67 10.17
CA PHE A 130 -6.50 -0.29 10.15
C PHE A 130 -6.74 1.14 9.67
N ALA A 131 -5.83 2.07 9.93
CA ALA A 131 -5.87 3.41 9.35
C ALA A 131 -5.67 3.37 7.82
N ALA A 132 -4.72 2.55 7.34
CA ALA A 132 -4.54 2.33 5.91
C ALA A 132 -5.75 1.62 5.27
N LEU A 133 -6.41 0.71 6.00
CA LEU A 133 -7.61 0.01 5.55
C LEU A 133 -8.78 0.97 5.32
N SER A 134 -9.04 1.90 6.23
CA SER A 134 -10.14 2.86 6.07
C SER A 134 -9.91 3.73 4.83
N VAL A 135 -8.68 4.22 4.66
CA VAL A 135 -8.25 4.98 3.48
C VAL A 135 -8.41 4.17 2.19
N TRP A 136 -8.01 2.90 2.20
CA TRP A 136 -8.16 1.99 1.06
C TRP A 136 -9.65 1.72 0.72
N GLY A 137 -10.50 1.71 1.74
CA GLY A 137 -11.95 1.55 1.63
C GLY A 137 -12.60 2.67 0.82
N ASP A 138 -12.16 3.90 1.05
CA ASP A 138 -12.76 5.11 0.44
C ASP A 138 -12.16 5.46 -0.92
N GLU A 139 -10.84 5.29 -1.09
CA GLU A 139 -10.14 5.70 -2.32
C GLU A 139 -10.44 4.79 -3.53
N ILE A 140 -10.61 3.49 -3.29
CA ILE A 140 -10.72 2.51 -4.38
C ILE A 140 -12.19 2.25 -4.71
N PRO A 141 -12.67 2.47 -5.94
CA PRO A 141 -14.02 2.07 -6.31
C PRO A 141 -14.13 0.53 -6.33
N ARG A 142 -15.32 0.01 -6.04
CA ARG A 142 -15.61 -1.43 -6.13
C ARG A 142 -15.72 -1.81 -7.60
N LEU A 143 -14.82 -2.66 -8.10
CA LEU A 143 -14.79 -3.02 -9.53
C LEU A 143 -15.77 -4.16 -9.84
N TYR A 144 -15.87 -5.14 -8.94
CA TYR A 144 -16.69 -6.33 -9.17
C TYR A 144 -17.66 -6.58 -8.03
N ARG A 145 -18.91 -6.86 -8.39
CA ARG A 145 -19.97 -7.31 -7.51
C ARG A 145 -20.38 -8.71 -7.94
N TYR A 146 -20.29 -9.68 -7.03
CA TYR A 146 -20.76 -11.03 -7.26
C TYR A 146 -21.90 -11.31 -6.27
N LYS A 147 -23.07 -11.67 -6.81
CA LYS A 147 -24.23 -12.04 -5.99
C LYS A 147 -24.17 -13.55 -5.75
N ILE A 148 -23.92 -13.95 -4.51
CA ILE A 148 -24.09 -15.35 -4.13
C ILE A 148 -25.57 -15.56 -3.85
N VAL A 149 -26.21 -16.40 -4.64
CA VAL A 149 -27.59 -16.82 -4.43
C VAL A 149 -27.54 -17.98 -3.43
N THR A 150 -28.00 -17.74 -2.20
CA THR A 150 -27.92 -18.74 -1.09
C THR A 150 -29.19 -19.60 -1.00
N GLY A 151 -30.16 -19.40 -1.89
CA GLY A 151 -31.38 -20.21 -1.95
C GLY A 151 -31.44 -21.10 -3.19
N THR A 152 -31.73 -22.39 -3.00
CA THR A 152 -32.42 -23.18 -4.02
C THR A 152 -33.83 -22.63 -4.12
N GLY A 153 -34.10 -21.76 -5.10
CA GLY A 153 -35.44 -21.24 -5.31
C GLY A 153 -36.39 -22.37 -5.66
N THR A 154 -37.28 -22.76 -4.75
CA THR A 154 -38.49 -23.49 -5.11
C THR A 154 -39.34 -22.53 -5.94
N THR A 155 -39.53 -22.84 -7.22
CA THR A 155 -40.44 -22.12 -8.11
C THR A 155 -41.88 -22.29 -7.62
N SER A 156 -42.39 -21.31 -6.87
CA SER A 156 -43.83 -21.17 -6.65
C SER A 156 -44.42 -20.38 -7.81
N THR A 157 -44.94 -21.10 -8.80
CA THR A 157 -45.69 -20.54 -9.93
C THR A 157 -47.05 -20.03 -9.42
N SER A 158 -47.13 -18.77 -9.00
CA SER A 158 -48.41 -18.10 -8.81
C SER A 158 -48.81 -17.44 -10.12
N ALA A 159 -49.81 -18.04 -10.78
CA ALA A 159 -50.49 -17.48 -11.93
C ALA A 159 -51.29 -16.23 -11.51
N GLY A 160 -51.05 -15.09 -12.17
CA GLY A 160 -51.90 -13.90 -12.02
C GLY A 160 -51.19 -12.57 -12.31
N SER A 161 -51.32 -12.12 -13.57
CA SER A 161 -51.44 -10.73 -14.05
C SER A 161 -50.50 -9.62 -13.53
N ASP A 162 -49.70 -9.10 -14.47
CA ASP A 162 -49.33 -7.68 -14.66
C ASP A 162 -48.92 -6.82 -13.45
N ALA A 163 -47.62 -6.84 -13.15
CA ALA A 163 -46.76 -5.65 -13.02
C ALA A 163 -45.31 -6.11 -12.78
N THR A 164 -44.35 -5.39 -13.36
CA THR A 164 -42.90 -5.62 -13.35
C THR A 164 -42.26 -5.61 -11.96
N GLN A 165 -42.52 -6.64 -11.14
CA GLN A 165 -41.78 -6.88 -9.90
C GLN A 165 -40.74 -7.98 -10.11
N ALA A 166 -39.50 -7.56 -10.34
CA ALA A 166 -38.35 -8.47 -10.33
C ALA A 166 -38.29 -9.17 -8.97
N HIS A 167 -38.63 -10.46 -8.94
CA HIS A 167 -38.57 -11.29 -7.75
C HIS A 167 -37.09 -11.39 -7.31
N GLN A 168 -36.70 -10.57 -6.31
CA GLN A 168 -35.33 -10.54 -5.80
C GLN A 168 -35.10 -11.77 -4.94
N VAL A 169 -34.53 -12.82 -5.52
CA VAL A 169 -34.01 -13.96 -4.73
C VAL A 169 -33.03 -13.40 -3.69
N PRO A 170 -33.21 -13.69 -2.39
CA PRO A 170 -32.30 -13.23 -1.34
C PRO A 170 -30.91 -13.80 -1.62
N GLY A 171 -30.01 -12.91 -1.99
CA GLY A 171 -28.63 -13.25 -2.29
C GLY A 171 -27.71 -12.20 -1.71
N ILE A 172 -26.64 -12.64 -1.08
CA ILE A 172 -25.66 -11.75 -0.47
C ILE A 172 -24.78 -11.21 -1.61
N VAL A 173 -24.78 -9.89 -1.77
CA VAL A 173 -23.90 -9.20 -2.73
C VAL A 173 -22.52 -9.03 -2.08
N LEU A 174 -21.57 -9.89 -2.46
CA LEU A 174 -20.18 -9.75 -2.05
C LEU A 174 -19.39 -8.96 -3.10
N SER A 175 -18.55 -8.04 -2.63
CA SER A 175 -17.62 -7.28 -3.47
C SER A 175 -16.25 -7.94 -3.45
N ASP A 176 -15.44 -7.70 -4.47
CA ASP A 176 -13.98 -7.90 -4.46
C ASP A 176 -13.29 -7.46 -3.15
N LYS A 177 -13.76 -6.36 -2.55
CA LYS A 177 -13.24 -5.83 -1.27
C LYS A 177 -13.51 -6.73 -0.05
N SER A 178 -14.50 -7.62 -0.11
CA SER A 178 -14.88 -8.45 1.04
C SER A 178 -13.71 -9.31 1.54
N THR A 179 -12.89 -9.82 0.63
CA THR A 179 -11.70 -10.62 0.95
C THR A 179 -10.70 -9.86 1.83
N THR A 180 -10.48 -8.58 1.53
CA THR A 180 -9.57 -7.71 2.30
C THR A 180 -10.16 -7.39 3.68
N TYR A 181 -11.48 -7.16 3.76
CA TYR A 181 -12.15 -6.96 5.04
C TYR A 181 -12.19 -8.22 5.90
N VAL A 182 -12.28 -9.41 5.31
CA VAL A 182 -12.19 -10.68 6.05
C VAL A 182 -10.80 -10.86 6.66
N LEU A 183 -9.73 -10.56 5.93
CA LEU A 183 -8.37 -10.56 6.48
C LEU A 183 -8.20 -9.54 7.60
N ALA A 184 -8.78 -8.36 7.45
CA ALA A 184 -8.78 -7.35 8.51
C ALA A 184 -9.57 -7.81 9.75
N ALA A 185 -10.75 -8.39 9.55
CA ALA A 185 -11.55 -8.96 10.63
C ALA A 185 -10.79 -10.07 11.36
N GLN A 186 -10.10 -10.95 10.62
CA GLN A 186 -9.27 -12.00 11.20
C GLN A 186 -8.10 -11.43 12.02
N LEU A 187 -7.47 -10.36 11.56
CA LEU A 187 -6.44 -9.64 12.33
C LEU A 187 -7.03 -9.04 13.62
N ALA A 188 -8.21 -8.41 13.56
CA ALA A 188 -8.89 -7.87 14.76
C ALA A 188 -9.34 -8.96 15.74
N LEU A 189 -9.71 -10.14 15.25
CA LEU A 189 -10.18 -11.25 16.09
C LEU A 189 -9.05 -12.12 16.66
N SER A 190 -7.83 -12.00 16.13
CA SER A 190 -6.67 -12.82 16.52
C SER A 190 -6.35 -12.80 18.02
N GLN A 191 -6.59 -11.68 18.70
CA GLN A 191 -6.51 -11.54 20.16
C GLN A 191 -7.76 -10.83 20.69
N PHE A 192 -8.93 -11.41 20.43
CA PHE A 192 -10.16 -10.92 21.04
C PHE A 192 -10.05 -10.98 22.58
N PRO A 193 -10.40 -9.90 23.33
CA PRO A 193 -10.98 -8.61 22.91
C PRO A 193 -9.96 -7.47 22.71
N TYR A 194 -8.69 -7.68 23.05
CA TYR A 194 -7.71 -6.61 23.21
C TYR A 194 -7.30 -5.94 21.90
N GLN A 195 -7.34 -6.65 20.78
CA GLN A 195 -6.96 -6.13 19.46
C GLN A 195 -8.04 -5.23 18.83
N LEU A 196 -9.26 -5.24 19.36
CA LEU A 196 -10.36 -4.40 18.86
C LEU A 196 -10.10 -2.91 19.12
N MET A 197 -9.44 -2.59 20.24
CA MET A 197 -9.11 -1.22 20.64
C MET A 197 -8.15 -0.53 19.65
N PRO A 198 -6.96 -1.07 19.35
CA PRO A 198 -6.08 -0.47 18.34
C PRO A 198 -6.69 -0.51 16.94
N ALA A 199 -7.53 -1.50 16.62
CA ALA A 199 -8.24 -1.54 15.34
C ALA A 199 -9.23 -0.37 15.19
N ALA A 200 -10.07 -0.12 16.20
CA ALA A 200 -11.02 0.98 16.21
C ALA A 200 -10.31 2.34 16.17
N VAL A 201 -9.25 2.51 16.96
CA VAL A 201 -8.40 3.71 16.95
C VAL A 201 -7.81 3.95 15.56
N GLY A 202 -7.25 2.91 14.95
CA GLY A 202 -6.69 3.00 13.60
C GLY A 202 -7.73 3.44 12.58
N TRP A 203 -8.91 2.82 12.59
CA TRP A 203 -10.01 3.18 11.69
C TRP A 203 -10.47 4.64 11.86
N VAL A 204 -10.59 5.11 13.10
CA VAL A 204 -10.95 6.51 13.40
C VAL A 204 -9.87 7.47 12.91
N VAL A 205 -8.59 7.15 13.10
CA VAL A 205 -7.48 7.98 12.61
C VAL A 205 -7.47 8.05 11.08
N GLY A 206 -7.66 6.92 10.40
CA GLY A 206 -7.68 6.90 8.94
C GLY A 206 -8.91 7.58 8.34
N SER A 207 -10.09 7.46 8.96
CA SER A 207 -11.29 8.22 8.56
C SER A 207 -11.16 9.71 8.87
N ALA A 208 -10.54 10.10 9.99
CA ALA A 208 -10.25 11.49 10.31
C ALA A 208 -9.23 12.11 9.33
N TRP A 209 -8.26 11.34 8.84
CA TRP A 209 -7.36 11.76 7.77
C TRP A 209 -8.12 12.06 6.47
N MET A 210 -9.10 11.21 6.13
CA MET A 210 -9.93 11.40 4.94
C MET A 210 -10.92 12.55 5.05
N GLY A 211 -11.55 12.72 6.20
CA GLY A 211 -12.49 13.82 6.44
C GLY A 211 -11.82 15.17 6.73
N GLU A 212 -10.50 15.30 6.49
CA GLU A 212 -9.68 16.49 6.79
C GLU A 212 -9.83 17.03 8.23
N LEU A 213 -10.28 16.18 9.17
CA LEU A 213 -10.54 16.55 10.56
C LEU A 213 -9.25 16.72 11.37
N LEU A 214 -8.10 16.32 10.82
CA LEU A 214 -6.82 16.54 11.47
C LEU A 214 -6.44 18.03 11.40
N PRO A 215 -5.85 18.60 12.47
CA PRO A 215 -5.44 20.00 12.49
C PRO A 215 -4.63 20.31 11.23
N GLY A 216 -5.08 21.27 10.40
CA GLY A 216 -4.60 21.45 9.02
C GLY A 216 -3.08 21.59 8.83
N LYS A 217 -2.33 21.84 9.91
CA LYS A 217 -0.86 21.81 9.94
C LYS A 217 -0.28 20.39 9.76
N LEU A 218 -0.93 19.36 10.29
CA LEU A 218 -0.51 17.95 10.17
C LEU A 218 -0.76 17.40 8.76
N ASN A 219 -1.88 17.75 8.13
CA ASN A 219 -2.18 17.34 6.75
C ASN A 219 -1.25 18.01 5.72
N ARG A 220 -0.78 19.24 6.03
CA ARG A 220 0.18 19.97 5.18
C ARG A 220 1.63 19.49 5.35
N TRP A 221 1.94 18.83 6.46
CA TRP A 221 3.30 18.34 6.73
C TRP A 221 3.63 17.16 5.80
N ARG A 222 4.60 17.35 4.92
CA ARG A 222 5.10 16.31 4.01
C ARG A 222 6.49 15.87 4.44
N VAL A 223 6.73 14.56 4.41
CA VAL A 223 8.06 14.00 4.68
C VAL A 223 9.06 14.63 3.70
N PRO A 224 10.24 15.05 4.20
CA PRO A 224 11.26 15.64 3.35
C PRO A 224 11.75 14.60 2.32
N SER A 225 11.98 15.05 1.09
CA SER A 225 12.20 14.18 -0.08
C SER A 225 13.43 13.27 0.04
N TRP A 226 14.39 13.62 0.89
CA TRP A 226 15.58 12.79 1.15
C TRP A 226 15.25 11.48 1.89
N MET A 227 14.21 11.49 2.74
CA MET A 227 13.81 10.31 3.52
C MET A 227 13.00 9.30 2.71
N VAL A 228 12.34 9.74 1.63
CA VAL A 228 11.51 8.88 0.76
C VAL A 228 12.37 8.15 -0.30
N GLY A 229 13.68 8.41 -0.35
CA GLY A 229 14.55 7.79 -1.35
C GLY A 229 14.23 8.24 -2.78
N GLU A 230 13.54 9.38 -2.95
CA GLU A 230 13.52 10.10 -4.22
C GLU A 230 14.97 10.51 -4.48
N THR A 231 15.66 9.66 -5.26
CA THR A 231 16.95 9.99 -5.88
C THR A 231 16.75 11.38 -6.46
N SER A 232 17.40 12.39 -5.87
CA SER A 232 16.99 13.78 -6.04
C SER A 232 16.74 14.06 -7.52
N LYS A 233 15.71 14.86 -7.85
CA LYS A 233 15.45 15.24 -9.25
C LYS A 233 16.72 15.70 -9.98
N ARG A 234 17.69 16.24 -9.24
CA ARG A 234 19.04 16.58 -9.71
C ARG A 234 19.88 15.37 -10.18
N LYS A 235 19.87 14.25 -9.47
CA LYS A 235 20.59 13.01 -9.87
C LYS A 235 19.86 12.26 -11.00
N GLN A 236 18.53 12.24 -11.00
CA GLN A 236 17.76 11.75 -12.15
C GLN A 236 18.02 12.61 -13.39
N ARG A 237 17.96 13.93 -13.25
CA ARG A 237 18.27 14.88 -14.34
C ARG A 237 19.69 14.70 -14.86
N GLY A 238 20.68 14.45 -13.99
CA GLY A 238 22.04 14.09 -14.40
C GLY A 238 22.14 12.74 -15.13
N GLN A 239 21.30 11.76 -14.79
CA GLN A 239 21.22 10.49 -15.54
C GLN A 239 20.56 10.66 -16.91
N TYR A 240 19.50 11.48 -17.01
CA TYR A 240 18.87 11.81 -18.29
C TYR A 240 19.80 12.69 -19.16
N GLU A 241 20.53 13.62 -18.56
CA GLU A 241 21.56 14.41 -19.24
C GLU A 241 22.73 13.53 -19.68
N GLY A 242 23.11 12.52 -18.89
CA GLY A 242 24.11 11.53 -19.29
C GLY A 242 23.63 10.60 -20.41
N LEU A 243 22.39 10.12 -20.36
CA LEU A 243 21.76 9.34 -21.43
C LEU A 243 21.61 10.18 -22.71
N ARG A 244 21.24 11.45 -22.57
CA ARG A 244 21.13 12.40 -23.67
C ARG A 244 22.48 12.69 -24.31
N ARG A 245 23.54 12.90 -23.52
CA ARG A 245 24.91 13.03 -24.03
C ARG A 245 25.36 11.79 -24.79
N ARG A 246 25.08 10.59 -24.26
CA ARG A 246 25.38 9.33 -24.96
C ARG A 246 24.60 9.19 -26.26
N LEU A 247 23.32 9.57 -26.28
CA LEU A 247 22.50 9.61 -27.49
C LEU A 247 22.98 10.66 -28.51
N GLU A 248 23.48 11.81 -28.04
CA GLU A 248 24.08 12.85 -28.89
C GLU A 248 25.45 12.40 -29.44
N GLU A 249 26.26 11.68 -28.65
CA GLU A 249 27.53 11.07 -29.07
C GLU A 249 27.31 9.92 -30.08
N GLU A 250 26.31 9.07 -29.85
CA GLU A 250 25.96 7.95 -30.73
C GLU A 250 25.26 8.45 -32.02
N GLY A 251 24.42 9.48 -31.91
CA GLY A 251 23.79 10.18 -33.04
C GLY A 251 24.79 10.98 -33.88
N SER A 252 25.79 11.62 -33.25
CA SER A 252 26.88 12.29 -33.96
C SER A 252 27.83 11.30 -34.64
N SER A 253 28.02 10.10 -34.07
CA SER A 253 28.81 9.03 -34.69
C SER A 253 28.12 8.44 -35.91
N ALA A 254 26.78 8.42 -35.93
CA ALA A 254 26.00 8.05 -37.12
C ALA A 254 26.09 9.10 -38.24
N ASP A 255 26.27 10.38 -37.92
CA ASP A 255 26.44 11.46 -38.90
C ASP A 255 27.87 11.51 -39.48
N GLY A 256 28.87 11.02 -38.73
CA GLY A 256 30.23 10.76 -39.25
C GLY A 256 30.27 9.68 -40.35
N MET A 257 29.29 8.79 -40.40
CA MET A 257 29.15 7.78 -41.47
C MET A 257 28.56 8.35 -42.77
N ARG A 258 27.89 9.51 -42.73
CA ARG A 258 27.44 10.21 -43.95
C ARG A 258 28.60 10.82 -44.72
N ASN A 259 29.59 11.40 -44.04
CA ASN A 259 30.76 11.99 -44.71
C ASN A 259 31.77 10.96 -45.25
N VAL A 260 31.77 9.73 -44.73
CA VAL A 260 32.56 8.63 -45.32
C VAL A 260 31.94 8.12 -46.63
N SER A 261 30.66 8.40 -46.87
CA SER A 261 29.99 8.08 -48.13
C SER A 261 30.32 9.08 -49.24
N ASP A 262 30.56 10.36 -48.89
CA ASP A 262 30.85 11.42 -49.86
C ASP A 262 32.28 11.39 -50.39
N ASN A 263 33.25 10.84 -49.65
CA ASN A 263 34.64 10.70 -50.13
C ASN A 263 34.88 9.46 -51.02
N VAL A 264 33.86 8.62 -51.23
CA VAL A 264 33.95 7.45 -52.13
C VAL A 264 33.32 7.74 -53.51
N HIS A 265 32.81 8.95 -53.75
CA HIS A 265 32.15 9.32 -55.02
C HIS A 265 33.01 10.13 -56.01
N ALA A 266 34.33 10.24 -55.78
CA ALA A 266 35.24 10.88 -56.74
C ALA A 266 35.80 9.92 -57.81
N GLY A 267 35.32 8.68 -57.89
CA GLY A 267 35.73 7.77 -58.94
C GLY A 267 34.88 6.52 -58.93
N GLN A 268 33.97 6.46 -59.90
CA GLN A 268 33.62 5.28 -60.71
C GLN A 268 32.12 5.27 -61.02
N ASP A 269 31.81 5.73 -62.22
CA ASP A 269 30.64 5.28 -62.98
C ASP A 269 30.63 3.75 -63.02
N ASP A 270 29.70 3.12 -62.30
CA ASP A 270 28.92 2.01 -62.86
C ASP A 270 27.69 1.71 -61.99
N GLY A 271 26.55 1.50 -62.64
CA GLY A 271 25.23 1.53 -61.99
C GLY A 271 24.95 0.34 -61.06
N ARG A 272 24.15 0.57 -59.99
CA ARG A 272 23.28 -0.47 -59.40
C ARG A 272 22.25 0.06 -58.38
N ARG A 273 21.00 0.07 -58.84
CA ARG A 273 19.78 -0.49 -58.22
C ARG A 273 19.30 0.09 -56.88
N GLY A 274 18.32 0.99 -56.97
CA GLY A 274 17.52 1.47 -55.84
C GLY A 274 16.66 0.39 -55.17
N PHE A 275 16.61 0.49 -53.84
CA PHE A 275 15.97 -0.39 -52.86
C PHE A 275 14.44 -0.55 -53.03
N GLY A 276 13.80 0.26 -53.89
CA GLY A 276 12.34 0.28 -54.08
C GLY A 276 11.75 -0.96 -54.78
N ARG A 277 12.58 -1.83 -55.38
CA ARG A 277 12.09 -3.03 -56.09
C ARG A 277 12.13 -4.32 -55.25
N GLN A 278 12.70 -4.29 -54.05
CA GLN A 278 12.83 -5.47 -53.19
C GLN A 278 11.61 -5.71 -52.27
N ILE A 279 10.75 -4.71 -52.10
CA ILE A 279 9.58 -4.78 -51.20
C ILE A 279 8.35 -5.37 -51.92
N MET A 280 8.32 -5.34 -53.25
CA MET A 280 7.15 -5.79 -54.03
C MET A 280 7.10 -7.30 -54.27
N GLY A 281 8.16 -8.06 -53.93
CA GLY A 281 8.22 -9.51 -54.09
C GLY A 281 7.68 -10.33 -52.92
N TYR A 282 7.40 -9.71 -51.76
CA TYR A 282 6.97 -10.42 -50.55
C TYR A 282 5.44 -10.51 -50.37
N PHE A 283 4.66 -9.84 -51.20
CA PHE A 283 3.19 -9.80 -51.10
C PHE A 283 2.45 -10.57 -52.19
N THR A 284 3.16 -11.33 -53.04
CA THR A 284 2.52 -12.19 -54.05
C THR A 284 3.14 -13.59 -53.99
N GLY A 285 2.58 -14.44 -53.14
CA GLY A 285 2.94 -15.85 -53.05
C GLY A 285 1.93 -16.59 -52.19
N SER A 286 1.02 -17.29 -52.86
CA SER A 286 0.12 -18.33 -52.34
C SER A 286 0.83 -19.34 -51.44
#